data_AF-A0A0F0DGF4-F1
#
_entry.id   AF-A0A0F0DGF4-F1
#
_cell.length_a   1.000
_cell.length_b   1.000
_cell.length_c   1.000
_cell.angle_alpha   90.00
_cell.angle_beta   90.00
_cell.angle_gamma   90.00
#
_symmetry.space_group_name_H-M   'P 1'
#
loop_
_entity.id
_entity.type
_entity.pdbx_description
1 polymer ?
#
loop_
_entity_poly.entity_id
_entity_poly.type
_entity_poly.pdbx_seq_one_letter_code
_entity_poly.pdbx_strand_id
1 'polypeptide(L)'
;MAEADSIAQDPVPTKEQIQSAGGRIADLYLTLEAMHDLCHEQICGGLSSDDPETAMKFVLLRALLRGAARDAETCAWILSGDRESPGFFEGHFGSI
;
A
#
# COMPACT_ATOMS: atom_id res chain seq x y z
N MET A 1 6.88 -44.74 23.38
CA MET A 1 6.37 -44.07 22.17
C MET A 1 6.28 -42.59 22.49
N ALA A 2 7.29 -41.81 22.09
CA ALA A 2 7.22 -40.37 22.18
C ALA A 2 6.69 -39.89 20.83
N GLU A 3 5.45 -39.41 20.79
CA GLU A 3 4.91 -38.71 19.63
C GLU A 3 5.75 -37.46 19.41
N ALA A 4 6.42 -37.42 18.27
CA ALA A 4 7.18 -36.27 17.82
C ALA A 4 6.17 -35.15 17.54
N ASP A 5 6.08 -34.23 18.49
CA ASP A 5 5.37 -32.95 18.40
C ASP A 5 6.14 -32.05 17.40
N SER A 6 6.11 -32.44 16.13
CA SER A 6 6.65 -31.67 15.03
C SER A 6 5.58 -30.69 14.59
N ILE A 7 5.39 -29.62 15.37
CA ILE A 7 4.89 -28.37 14.82
C ILE A 7 5.86 -28.05 13.68
N ALA A 8 5.40 -28.21 12.43
CA ALA A 8 6.18 -27.84 11.26
C ALA A 8 6.56 -26.38 11.43
N GLN A 9 7.80 -26.13 11.89
CA GLN A 9 8.33 -24.79 11.95
C GLN A 9 8.48 -24.35 10.50
N ASP A 10 7.56 -23.50 10.05
CA ASP A 10 7.78 -22.78 8.81
C ASP A 10 9.17 -22.14 8.87
N PRO A 11 10.00 -22.32 7.83
CA PRO A 11 11.36 -21.83 7.87
C PRO A 11 11.35 -20.31 8.08
N VAL A 12 12.15 -19.84 9.05
CA VAL A 12 12.31 -18.42 9.32
C VAL A 12 12.77 -17.73 8.01
N PRO A 13 12.07 -16.69 7.54
CA PRO A 13 12.40 -16.04 6.28
C PRO A 13 13.81 -15.42 6.32
N THR A 14 14.54 -15.55 5.21
CA THR A 14 15.89 -15.00 5.09
C THR A 14 15.86 -13.49 4.92
N LYS A 15 17.00 -12.83 5.17
CA LYS A 15 17.12 -11.37 4.98
C LYS A 15 16.84 -10.95 3.53
N GLU A 16 17.26 -11.75 2.57
CA GLU A 16 17.02 -11.52 1.14
C GLU A 16 15.53 -11.60 0.82
N GLN A 17 14.80 -12.55 1.42
CA GLN A 17 13.35 -12.67 1.25
C GLN A 17 12.61 -11.45 1.84
N ILE A 18 13.04 -10.98 3.00
CA ILE A 18 12.50 -9.78 3.65
C ILE A 18 12.77 -8.53 2.80
N GLN A 19 13.99 -8.34 2.31
CA GLN A 19 14.35 -7.22 1.44
C GLN A 19 13.59 -7.25 0.11
N SER A 20 13.48 -8.43 -0.50
CA SER A 20 12.69 -8.62 -1.72
C SER A 20 11.20 -8.29 -1.50
N ALA A 21 10.64 -8.67 -0.34
CA ALA A 21 9.28 -8.29 0.02
C ALA A 21 9.13 -6.77 0.21
N GLY A 22 10.07 -6.13 0.91
CA GLY A 22 10.07 -4.67 1.08
C GLY A 22 10.09 -3.93 -0.26
N GLY A 23 10.93 -4.35 -1.20
CA GLY A 23 10.97 -3.78 -2.55
C GLY A 23 9.64 -3.88 -3.29
N ARG A 24 9.01 -5.06 -3.29
CA ARG A 24 7.69 -5.25 -3.92
C ARG A 24 6.59 -4.37 -3.30
N ILE A 25 6.67 -4.13 -1.99
CA ILE A 25 5.70 -3.27 -1.29
C ILE A 25 5.93 -1.80 -1.66
N ALA A 26 7.18 -1.38 -1.84
CA ALA A 26 7.49 -0.05 -2.35
C ALA A 26 6.97 0.16 -3.79
N ASP A 27 7.12 -0.85 -4.67
CA ASP A 27 6.56 -0.79 -6.03
C ASP A 27 5.02 -0.73 -6.01
N LEU A 28 4.38 -1.47 -5.09
CA LEU A 28 2.94 -1.41 -4.87
C LEU A 28 2.51 -0.02 -4.43
N TYR A 29 3.23 0.61 -3.50
CA TYR A 29 2.97 1.96 -3.04
C TYR A 29 2.93 2.96 -4.21
N LEU A 30 3.93 2.93 -5.10
CA LEU A 30 3.97 3.80 -6.28
C LEU A 30 2.79 3.56 -7.24
N THR A 31 2.36 2.30 -7.36
CA THR A 31 1.16 1.95 -8.15
C THR A 31 -0.10 2.55 -7.53
N LEU A 32 -0.23 2.52 -6.20
CA LEU A 32 -1.37 3.08 -5.48
C LEU A 32 -1.42 4.60 -5.59
N GLU A 33 -0.27 5.29 -5.54
CA GLU A 33 -0.16 6.73 -5.81
C GLU A 33 -0.65 7.06 -7.23
N ALA A 34 -0.16 6.36 -8.25
CA ALA A 34 -0.57 6.59 -9.63
C ALA A 34 -2.09 6.40 -9.83
N MET A 35 -2.68 5.36 -9.20
CA MET A 35 -4.13 5.16 -9.24
C MET A 35 -4.89 6.26 -8.49
N HIS A 36 -4.35 6.76 -7.38
CA HIS A 36 -4.94 7.85 -6.62
C HIS A 36 -4.96 9.14 -7.47
N ASP A 37 -3.87 9.44 -8.16
CA ASP A 37 -3.76 10.60 -9.04
C ASP A 37 -4.74 10.52 -10.20
N LEU A 38 -4.86 9.33 -10.83
CA LEU A 38 -5.88 9.10 -11.86
C LEU A 38 -7.30 9.34 -11.32
N CYS A 39 -7.61 8.86 -10.11
CA CYS A 39 -8.91 9.14 -9.49
C CYS A 39 -9.10 10.65 -9.23
N HIS A 40 -8.06 11.35 -8.76
CA HIS A 40 -8.11 12.79 -8.52
C HIS A 40 -8.32 13.57 -9.83
N GLU A 41 -7.61 13.22 -10.90
CA GLU A 41 -7.77 13.82 -12.22
C GLU A 41 -9.17 13.58 -12.79
N GLN A 42 -9.75 12.38 -12.61
CA GLN A 42 -11.13 12.12 -13.04
C GLN A 42 -12.14 12.95 -12.23
N ILE A 43 -11.95 13.09 -10.91
CA ILE A 43 -12.83 13.88 -10.05
C ILE A 43 -12.72 15.38 -10.36
N CYS A 44 -11.49 15.92 -10.47
CA CYS A 44 -11.23 17.35 -10.59
C CYS A 44 -11.19 17.86 -12.04
N GLY A 45 -10.81 17.01 -12.99
CA GLY A 45 -10.78 17.31 -14.43
C GLY A 45 -12.17 17.37 -15.07
N GLY A 46 -13.22 17.27 -14.25
CA GLY A 46 -14.59 17.25 -14.70
C GLY A 46 -14.88 15.92 -15.36
N LEU A 47 -15.14 14.89 -14.56
CA LEU A 47 -16.04 13.82 -14.98
C LEU A 47 -17.26 14.51 -15.61
N SER A 48 -17.30 14.54 -16.94
CA SER A 48 -18.50 14.81 -17.72
C SER A 48 -19.46 13.62 -17.63
N SER A 49 -19.37 12.82 -16.56
CA SER A 49 -20.33 11.78 -16.29
C SER A 49 -21.55 12.48 -15.74
N ASP A 50 -22.59 12.59 -16.56
CA ASP A 50 -23.96 12.84 -16.10
C ASP A 50 -24.43 11.77 -15.09
N ASP A 51 -23.60 10.75 -14.82
CA ASP A 51 -23.80 9.70 -13.85
C ASP A 51 -23.10 9.98 -12.50
N PRO A 52 -23.86 10.37 -11.45
CA PRO A 52 -23.32 10.59 -10.10
C PRO A 52 -22.80 9.30 -9.44
N GLU A 53 -23.21 8.11 -9.89
CA GLU A 53 -22.72 6.85 -9.35
C GLU A 53 -21.24 6.64 -9.70
N THR A 54 -20.86 6.97 -10.94
CA THR A 54 -19.46 6.91 -11.40
C THR A 54 -18.57 7.87 -10.60
N ALA A 55 -19.01 9.11 -10.37
CA ALA A 55 -18.27 10.05 -9.52
C ALA A 55 -18.08 9.53 -8.09
N MET A 56 -19.13 8.95 -7.50
CA MET A 56 -19.06 8.37 -6.16
C MET A 56 -18.06 7.20 -6.09
N LYS A 57 -17.99 6.35 -7.12
CA LYS A 57 -17.03 5.24 -7.21
C LYS A 57 -15.59 5.75 -7.18
N PHE A 58 -15.26 6.80 -7.94
CA PHE A 58 -13.92 7.39 -7.92
C PHE A 58 -13.57 8.02 -6.58
N VAL A 59 -14.52 8.70 -5.91
CA VAL A 59 -14.30 9.25 -4.56
C VAL A 59 -14.01 8.13 -3.55
N LEU A 60 -14.80 7.06 -3.57
CA LEU A 60 -14.60 5.91 -2.69
C LEU A 60 -13.27 5.21 -2.99
N LEU A 61 -12.97 4.95 -4.25
CA LEU A 61 -11.72 4.33 -4.68
C LEU A 61 -10.51 5.17 -4.24
N ARG A 62 -10.57 6.49 -4.40
CA ARG A 62 -9.50 7.40 -3.95
C ARG A 62 -9.24 7.28 -2.45
N ALA A 63 -10.29 7.18 -1.63
CA ALA A 63 -10.14 6.99 -0.18
C ALA A 63 -9.53 5.62 0.17
N LEU A 64 -9.93 4.55 -0.53
CA LEU A 64 -9.37 3.21 -0.34
C LEU A 64 -7.89 3.15 -0.74
N LEU A 65 -7.52 3.78 -1.86
CA LEU A 65 -6.14 3.85 -2.33
C LEU A 65 -5.24 4.59 -1.34
N ARG A 66 -5.73 5.68 -0.73
CA ARG A 66 -5.03 6.38 0.36
C ARG A 66 -4.79 5.45 1.55
N GLY A 67 -5.79 4.68 1.98
CA GLY A 67 -5.62 3.71 3.07
C GLY A 67 -4.59 2.62 2.73
N ALA A 68 -4.72 2.02 1.55
CA ALA A 68 -3.79 0.99 1.08
C ALA A 68 -2.35 1.50 0.94
N ALA A 69 -2.16 2.74 0.48
CA ALA A 69 -0.83 3.34 0.37
C ALA A 69 -0.20 3.54 1.75
N ARG A 70 -0.98 3.93 2.76
CA ARG A 70 -0.49 4.05 4.14
C ARG A 70 -0.05 2.70 4.71
N ASP A 71 -0.84 1.65 4.45
CA ASP A 71 -0.51 0.29 4.89
C ASP A 71 0.74 -0.24 4.17
N ALA A 72 0.87 0.03 2.87
CA ALA A 72 2.05 -0.33 2.08
C ALA A 72 3.31 0.38 2.60
N GLU A 73 3.26 1.69 2.83
CA GLU A 73 4.38 2.44 3.41
C GLU A 73 4.78 1.84 4.77
N THR A 74 3.80 1.59 5.63
CA THR A 74 4.03 1.01 6.98
C THR A 74 4.70 -0.37 6.89
N CYS A 75 4.23 -1.23 5.99
CA CYS A 75 4.83 -2.55 5.78
C CYS A 75 6.25 -2.45 5.21
N ALA A 76 6.48 -1.60 4.21
CA ALA A 76 7.82 -1.38 3.66
C ALA A 76 8.78 -0.85 4.73
N TRP A 77 8.32 0.07 5.57
CA TRP A 77 9.06 0.60 6.71
C TRP A 77 9.44 -0.50 7.71
N ILE A 78 8.48 -1.33 8.14
CA ILE A 78 8.73 -2.45 9.05
C ILE A 78 9.77 -3.42 8.48
N LEU A 79 9.68 -3.75 7.18
CA LEU A 79 10.56 -4.73 6.54
C LEU A 79 11.96 -4.17 6.24
N SER A 80 12.08 -2.88 5.93
CA SER A 80 13.37 -2.24 5.68
C SER A 80 14.21 -2.08 6.95
N GLY A 81 13.56 -2.02 8.12
CA GLY A 81 14.21 -1.76 9.41
C GLY A 81 14.77 -0.34 9.52
N ASP A 82 14.53 0.50 8.52
CA ASP A 82 15.02 1.87 8.47
C ASP A 82 14.01 2.81 9.14
N ARG A 83 14.28 3.14 10.41
CA ARG A 83 13.40 3.97 11.23
C ARG A 83 13.34 5.41 10.76
N GLU A 84 14.24 5.86 9.88
CA GLU A 84 14.38 7.26 9.50
C GLU A 84 13.56 7.66 8.27
N SER A 85 12.81 6.75 7.63
CA SER A 85 12.04 7.14 6.44
C SER A 85 10.62 6.57 6.34
N PRO A 86 9.65 7.19 7.05
CA PRO A 86 8.26 7.27 6.61
C PRO A 86 7.93 8.74 6.33
N GLY A 87 8.11 9.17 5.09
CA GLY A 87 7.78 10.54 4.65
C GLY A 87 7.21 10.62 3.23
N PHE A 88 7.15 9.50 2.51
CA PHE A 88 6.64 9.48 1.14
C PHE A 88 5.12 9.65 1.14
N PHE A 89 4.42 8.99 2.07
CA PHE A 89 2.97 9.12 2.21
C PHE A 89 2.54 10.54 2.56
N GLU A 90 3.16 11.15 3.57
CA GLU A 90 2.83 12.51 3.97
C GLU A 90 3.19 13.53 2.88
N GLY A 91 4.27 13.28 2.12
CA GLY A 91 4.66 14.11 0.97
C GLY A 91 3.66 14.10 -0.18
N HIS A 92 2.99 12.96 -0.44
CA HIS A 92 2.05 12.82 -1.55
C HIS A 92 0.58 13.00 -1.12
N PHE A 93 0.14 12.35 -0.05
CA PHE A 93 -1.24 12.35 0.42
C PHE A 93 -1.52 13.43 1.48
N GLY A 94 -0.49 14.01 2.11
CA GLY A 94 -0.64 14.94 3.24
C GLY A 94 -0.90 14.24 4.59
N SER A 95 -0.83 15.01 5.68
CA SER A 95 -1.09 14.50 7.04
C SER A 95 -2.55 14.09 7.24
N ILE A 96 -2.80 13.13 8.13
CA ILE A 96 -4.14 12.74 8.60
C ILE A 96 -4.44 13.47 9.90
#